data_AF-H2KR05-F1
#
_entry.id   AF-H2KR05-F1
#
_cell.length_a   1.000
_cell.length_b   1.000
_cell.length_c   1.000
_cell.angle_alpha   90.00
_cell.angle_beta   90.00
_cell.angle_gamma   90.00
#
_symmetry.space_group_name_H-M   'P 1'
#
loop_
_entity.id
_entity.type
_entity.pdbx_description
1 polymer ?
#
loop_
_entity_poly.entity_id
_entity_poly.type
_entity_poly.pdbx_seq_one_letter_code
_entity_poly.pdbx_strand_id
1 'polypeptide(L)'
;MSLFTSPPPVVKRLISYIKEGSDKEEKWKEKAVKSLVKRLKNGNQLDELERALASQDPSTRCVTIPRSLDGRLQVAQKKGLPHVFYCQLWRWPDLHTQHELRPIATCEFSFHAKRDEVCINPYHYRRIENPAIHTIALCFPHSN
;
A
#
# COMPACT_ATOMS: atom_id res chain seq x y z
N MET A 1 3.42 35.51 0.28
CA MET A 1 2.21 34.96 -0.37
C MET A 1 2.40 33.45 -0.53
N SER A 2 1.88 32.65 0.41
CA SER A 2 2.06 31.19 0.39
C SER A 2 1.21 30.58 -0.71
N LEU A 3 1.85 30.02 -1.74
CA LEU A 3 1.20 29.32 -2.84
C LEU A 3 0.68 27.96 -2.32
N PHE A 4 -0.44 27.96 -1.60
CA PHE A 4 -1.23 26.75 -1.40
C PHE A 4 -1.91 26.41 -2.73
N THR A 5 -1.16 25.79 -3.64
CA THR A 5 -1.77 25.11 -4.77
C THR A 5 -2.63 23.98 -4.18
N SER A 6 -3.93 24.03 -4.46
CA SER A 6 -4.85 22.99 -4.00
C SER A 6 -4.33 21.63 -4.53
N PRO A 7 -4.35 20.55 -3.72
CA PRO A 7 -3.95 19.25 -4.22
C PRO A 7 -4.79 18.92 -5.46
N PRO A 8 -4.17 18.39 -6.54
CA PRO A 8 -4.90 17.97 -7.74
C PRO A 8 -6.14 17.14 -7.35
N PRO A 9 -7.29 17.27 -8.04
CA PRO A 9 -8.53 16.60 -7.65
C PRO A 9 -8.37 15.10 -7.36
N VAL A 10 -7.50 14.43 -8.13
CA VAL A 10 -7.13 13.03 -7.93
C VAL A 10 -6.45 12.75 -6.58
N VAL A 11 -5.57 13.63 -6.09
CA VAL A 11 -4.93 13.47 -4.78
C VAL A 11 -5.97 13.53 -3.67
N LYS A 12 -6.95 14.44 -3.75
CA LYS A 12 -8.04 14.52 -2.76
C LYS A 12 -8.88 13.24 -2.76
N ARG A 13 -9.23 12.71 -3.94
CA ARG A 13 -9.98 11.44 -4.06
C ARG A 13 -9.19 10.25 -3.49
N LEU A 14 -7.90 10.14 -3.81
CA LEU A 14 -7.04 9.09 -3.26
C LEU A 14 -6.92 9.17 -1.72
N ILE A 15 -6.92 10.38 -1.16
CA ILE A 15 -6.90 10.60 0.29
C ILE A 15 -8.23 10.21 0.93
N SER A 16 -9.38 10.46 0.30
CA SER A 16 -10.69 10.07 0.87
C SER A 16 -10.89 8.55 1.00
N TYR A 17 -10.11 7.74 0.28
CA TYR A 17 -10.12 6.28 0.45
C TYR A 17 -9.24 5.78 1.61
N ILE A 18 -8.42 6.66 2.21
CA ILE A 18 -7.52 6.29 3.31
C ILE A 18 -8.35 6.10 4.58
N LYS A 19 -8.03 5.05 5.35
CA LYS A 19 -8.69 4.81 6.64
C LYS A 19 -8.29 5.90 7.66
N GLU A 20 -9.20 6.24 8.56
CA GLU A 20 -9.01 7.31 9.56
C GLU A 20 -7.75 7.10 10.42
N GLY A 21 -7.17 8.20 10.92
CA GLY A 21 -6.02 8.20 11.83
C GLY A 21 -5.79 9.59 12.43
N SER A 22 -4.76 9.75 13.27
CA SER A 22 -4.47 11.03 13.95
C SER A 22 -4.03 12.15 12.98
N ASP A 23 -4.12 13.42 13.41
CA ASP A 23 -3.70 14.61 12.62
C ASP A 23 -2.24 14.53 12.10
N LYS A 24 -1.33 13.98 12.92
CA LYS A 24 0.07 13.77 12.51
C LYS A 24 0.18 12.76 11.38
N GLU A 25 -0.68 11.74 11.42
CA GLU A 25 -0.77 10.71 10.40
C GLU A 25 -1.41 11.25 9.13
N GLU A 26 -2.40 12.13 9.23
CA GLU A 26 -3.06 12.78 8.09
C GLU A 26 -2.09 13.60 7.23
N LYS A 27 -1.26 14.45 7.84
CA LYS A 27 -0.20 15.20 7.13
C LYS A 27 0.80 14.28 6.43
N TRP A 28 1.06 13.12 7.01
CA TRP A 28 1.96 12.14 6.42
C TRP A 28 1.28 11.36 5.27
N LYS A 29 0.01 10.98 5.43
CA LYS A 29 -0.85 10.34 4.42
C LYS A 29 -0.92 11.20 3.16
N GLU A 30 -1.12 12.50 3.32
CA GLU A 30 -1.12 13.43 2.18
C GLU A 30 0.23 13.44 1.44
N LYS A 31 1.36 13.46 2.17
CA LYS A 31 2.70 13.39 1.56
C LYS A 31 2.93 12.06 0.83
N ALA A 32 2.43 10.96 1.37
CA ALA A 32 2.52 9.64 0.74
C ALA A 32 1.77 9.59 -0.60
N VAL A 33 0.52 10.05 -0.63
CA VAL A 33 -0.28 10.11 -1.87
C VAL A 33 0.36 11.06 -2.88
N LYS A 34 0.77 12.26 -2.47
CA LYS A 34 1.45 13.21 -3.38
C LYS A 34 2.74 12.63 -3.96
N SER A 35 3.52 11.91 -3.16
CA SER A 35 4.74 11.24 -3.64
C SER A 35 4.41 10.13 -4.64
N LEU A 36 3.35 9.36 -4.40
CA LEU A 36 2.90 8.32 -5.32
C LEU A 36 2.44 8.91 -6.65
N VAL A 37 1.55 9.92 -6.63
CA VAL A 37 1.04 10.56 -7.85
C VAL A 37 2.17 11.14 -8.71
N LYS A 38 3.19 11.74 -8.08
CA LYS A 38 4.40 12.20 -8.80
C LYS A 38 5.22 11.07 -9.41
N ARG A 39 5.14 9.87 -8.85
CA ARG A 39 5.87 8.67 -9.29
C ARG A 39 5.10 7.95 -10.41
N LEU A 40 3.78 7.91 -10.33
CA LEU A 40 2.87 7.42 -11.36
C LEU A 40 2.70 8.46 -12.48
N LYS A 41 3.79 8.76 -13.19
CA LYS A 41 3.79 9.73 -14.30
C LYS A 41 2.95 9.28 -15.51
N ASN A 42 2.62 7.99 -15.56
CA ASN A 42 1.77 7.42 -16.59
C ASN A 42 0.30 7.58 -16.19
N GLY A 43 -0.46 8.44 -16.89
CA GLY A 43 -1.87 8.72 -16.59
C GLY A 43 -2.71 7.44 -16.43
N ASN A 44 -2.48 6.45 -17.30
CA ASN A 44 -3.14 5.15 -17.24
C ASN A 44 -3.00 4.45 -15.88
N GLN A 45 -1.84 4.53 -15.21
CA GLN A 45 -1.65 3.87 -13.92
C GLN A 45 -2.38 4.58 -12.78
N LEU A 46 -2.49 5.91 -12.86
CA LEU A 46 -3.20 6.70 -11.87
C LEU A 46 -4.71 6.45 -11.95
N ASP A 47 -5.25 6.39 -13.17
CA ASP A 47 -6.66 6.08 -13.41
C ASP A 47 -7.00 4.65 -12.97
N GLU A 48 -6.10 3.68 -13.23
CA GLU A 48 -6.28 2.31 -12.74
C GLU A 48 -6.24 2.21 -11.22
N LEU A 49 -5.37 2.99 -10.55
CA LEU A 49 -5.35 3.03 -9.08
C LEU A 49 -6.66 3.59 -8.53
N GLU A 50 -7.15 4.68 -9.11
CA GLU A 50 -8.43 5.27 -8.71
C GLU A 50 -9.58 4.26 -8.91
N ARG A 51 -9.62 3.60 -10.08
CA ARG A 51 -10.60 2.54 -10.36
C ARG A 51 -10.52 1.41 -9.35
N ALA A 52 -9.31 0.92 -9.03
CA ALA A 52 -9.11 -0.15 -8.06
C ALA A 52 -9.60 0.23 -6.66
N LEU A 53 -9.32 1.46 -6.21
CA LEU A 53 -9.77 1.95 -4.90
C LEU A 53 -11.28 2.18 -4.83
N ALA A 54 -11.87 2.71 -5.89
CA ALA A 54 -13.31 2.97 -5.98
C ALA A 54 -14.13 1.68 -6.07
N SER A 55 -13.72 0.74 -6.92
CA SER A 55 -14.43 -0.52 -7.16
C SER A 55 -14.09 -1.63 -6.16
N GLN A 56 -12.94 -1.53 -5.48
CA GLN A 56 -12.40 -2.59 -4.62
C GLN A 56 -12.19 -3.92 -5.35
N ASP A 57 -12.03 -3.87 -6.67
CA ASP A 57 -12.03 -5.03 -7.55
C ASP A 57 -10.61 -5.59 -7.77
N PRO A 58 -10.33 -6.85 -7.38
CA PRO A 58 -9.05 -7.50 -7.65
C PRO A 58 -8.79 -7.76 -9.15
N SER A 59 -9.79 -7.64 -10.02
CA SER A 59 -9.66 -7.81 -11.48
C SER A 59 -9.06 -6.59 -12.19
N THR A 60 -8.93 -5.46 -11.49
CA THR A 60 -8.27 -4.25 -11.99
C THR A 60 -6.80 -4.50 -12.36
N ARG A 61 -6.21 -3.66 -13.20
CA ARG A 61 -4.82 -3.87 -13.67
C ARG A 61 -3.80 -3.63 -12.55
N CYS A 62 -2.59 -4.16 -12.76
CA CYS A 62 -1.47 -3.83 -11.87
C CYS A 62 -1.16 -2.33 -11.95
N VAL A 63 -0.96 -1.72 -10.79
CA VAL A 63 -0.42 -0.36 -10.66
C VAL A 63 1.00 -0.52 -10.13
N THR A 64 2.01 -0.12 -10.90
CA THR A 64 3.41 -0.47 -10.62
C THR A 64 4.26 0.74 -10.29
N ILE A 65 5.30 0.54 -9.49
CA ILE A 65 6.38 1.52 -9.33
C ILE A 65 7.73 0.84 -9.51
N PRO A 66 8.78 1.58 -9.92
CA PRO A 66 10.13 1.03 -9.98
C PRO A 66 10.58 0.49 -8.62
N ARG A 67 11.18 -0.70 -8.64
CA ARG A 67 11.73 -1.38 -7.47
C ARG A 67 13.10 -0.78 -7.13
N SER A 68 13.33 -0.46 -5.86
CA SER A 68 14.67 -0.09 -5.38
C SER A 68 15.55 -1.33 -5.21
N LEU A 69 16.86 -1.15 -5.16
CA LEU A 69 17.83 -2.25 -4.97
C LEU A 69 17.53 -3.10 -3.72
N ASP A 70 17.11 -2.45 -2.63
CA ASP A 70 16.75 -3.11 -1.36
C ASP A 70 15.25 -3.41 -1.23
N GLY A 71 14.45 -3.10 -2.26
CA GLY A 71 13.00 -3.28 -2.29
C GLY A 71 12.19 -2.33 -1.39
N ARG A 72 12.81 -1.37 -0.71
CA ARG A 72 12.15 -0.43 0.21
C ARG A 72 11.87 0.92 -0.45
N LEU A 73 10.67 1.43 -0.18
CA LEU A 73 10.25 2.79 -0.51
C LEU A 73 10.46 3.72 0.68
N GLN A 74 11.00 4.92 0.44
CA GLN A 74 11.04 6.01 1.40
C GLN A 74 10.00 7.08 1.06
N VAL A 75 9.17 7.44 2.05
CA VAL A 75 8.24 8.56 1.99
C VAL A 75 8.48 9.45 3.20
N ALA A 76 9.02 10.65 2.95
CA ALA A 76 9.51 11.55 3.98
C ALA A 76 10.49 10.82 4.94
N GLN A 77 10.14 10.71 6.22
CA GLN A 77 10.97 10.06 7.25
C GLN A 77 10.63 8.58 7.48
N LYS A 78 9.65 8.00 6.76
CA LYS A 78 9.28 6.58 6.90
C LYS A 78 9.84 5.76 5.73
N LYS A 79 10.43 4.60 6.06
CA LYS A 79 10.91 3.60 5.09
C LYS A 79 10.14 2.29 5.30
N GLY A 80 9.73 1.65 4.23
CA GLY A 80 8.99 0.39 4.29
C GLY A 80 8.86 -0.27 2.93
N LEU A 81 8.28 -1.47 2.88
CA LEU A 81 8.03 -2.16 1.62
C LEU A 81 6.82 -1.52 0.92
N PRO A 82 6.89 -1.20 -0.38
CA PRO A 82 5.87 -0.40 -1.05
C PRO A 82 4.48 -1.06 -1.03
N HIS A 83 4.40 -2.37 -1.29
CA HIS A 83 3.13 -3.09 -1.25
C HIS A 83 2.50 -3.12 0.16
N VAL A 84 3.28 -3.40 1.20
CA VAL A 84 2.81 -3.35 2.61
C VAL A 84 2.32 -1.94 2.94
N PHE A 85 3.11 -0.94 2.58
CA PHE A 85 2.84 0.46 2.88
C PHE A 85 1.52 0.95 2.28
N TYR A 86 1.25 0.64 1.01
CA TYR A 86 0.01 1.06 0.34
C TYR A 86 -1.20 0.18 0.70
N CYS A 87 -1.01 -1.11 0.98
CA CYS A 87 -2.05 -1.94 1.58
C CYS A 87 -2.45 -1.43 2.98
N GLN A 88 -1.47 -1.02 3.79
CA GLN A 88 -1.72 -0.45 5.11
C GLN A 88 -2.51 0.85 5.00
N LEU A 89 -2.14 1.70 4.04
CA LEU A 89 -2.77 3.00 3.81
C LEU A 89 -4.26 2.90 3.47
N TRP A 90 -4.64 1.99 2.56
CA TRP A 90 -6.01 1.97 2.01
C TRP A 90 -6.90 0.83 2.51
N ARG A 91 -6.33 -0.25 3.07
CA ARG A 91 -7.12 -1.43 3.46
C ARG A 91 -7.01 -1.77 4.93
N TRP A 92 -5.79 -1.92 5.44
CA TRP A 92 -5.53 -2.51 6.76
C TRP A 92 -4.56 -1.65 7.59
N PRO A 93 -5.05 -0.66 8.36
CA PRO A 93 -4.19 0.25 9.14
C PRO A 93 -3.27 -0.47 10.14
N ASP A 94 -3.72 -1.62 10.62
CA ASP A 94 -3.05 -2.54 11.55
C ASP A 94 -2.12 -3.56 10.84
N LEU A 95 -1.90 -3.42 9.52
CA LEU A 95 -0.93 -4.24 8.80
C LEU A 95 0.49 -3.79 9.14
N HIS A 96 1.33 -4.72 9.57
CA HIS A 96 2.68 -4.40 10.02
C HIS A 96 3.76 -5.00 9.11
N THR A 97 3.53 -6.21 8.59
CA THR A 97 4.59 -6.99 7.94
C THR A 97 4.17 -7.55 6.59
N GLN A 98 5.16 -7.86 5.74
CA GLN A 98 4.92 -8.57 4.47
C GLN A 98 4.39 -10.00 4.66
N HIS A 99 4.64 -10.61 5.84
CA HIS A 99 4.22 -11.98 6.12
C HIS A 99 2.70 -12.13 6.22
N GLU A 100 2.01 -11.04 6.53
CA GLU A 100 0.55 -10.94 6.55
C GLU A 100 -0.06 -10.74 5.16
N LEU A 101 0.74 -10.61 4.09
CA LEU A 101 0.24 -10.43 2.73
C LEU A 101 0.61 -11.61 1.81
N ARG A 102 -0.33 -11.96 0.95
CA ARG A 102 -0.11 -12.84 -0.21
C ARG A 102 -0.66 -12.18 -1.47
N PRO A 103 0.06 -12.24 -2.61
CA PRO A 103 -0.49 -11.77 -3.86
C PRO A 103 -1.61 -12.68 -4.36
N ILE A 104 -2.54 -12.11 -5.12
CA ILE A 104 -3.51 -12.89 -5.90
C ILE A 104 -2.82 -13.48 -7.15
N ALA A 105 -3.39 -14.54 -7.71
CA ALA A 105 -2.81 -15.27 -8.85
C ALA A 105 -2.64 -14.39 -10.10
N THR A 106 -3.53 -13.41 -10.31
CA THR A 106 -3.53 -12.51 -11.47
C THR A 106 -2.53 -11.36 -11.36
N CYS A 107 -1.83 -11.21 -10.23
CA CYS A 107 -0.85 -10.13 -10.04
C CYS A 107 0.52 -10.49 -10.63
N GLU A 108 0.79 -10.03 -11.84
CA GLU A 108 2.05 -10.31 -12.56
C GLU A 108 3.28 -9.63 -11.96
N PHE A 109 3.08 -8.49 -11.29
CA PHE A 109 4.15 -7.65 -10.73
C PHE A 109 4.18 -7.70 -9.20
N SER A 110 3.73 -8.80 -8.59
CA SER A 110 3.74 -8.92 -7.13
C SER A 110 5.16 -8.70 -6.57
N PHE A 111 5.26 -8.23 -5.32
CA PHE A 111 6.58 -8.02 -4.69
C PHE A 111 7.49 -9.27 -4.72
N HIS A 112 6.90 -10.46 -4.64
CA HIS A 112 7.58 -11.75 -4.67
C HIS A 112 8.08 -12.15 -6.07
N ALA A 113 7.52 -11.56 -7.14
CA ALA A 113 7.93 -11.84 -8.52
C ALA A 113 9.34 -11.33 -8.86
N LYS A 114 9.95 -10.50 -7.99
CA LYS A 114 11.33 -9.99 -8.14
C LYS A 114 11.63 -9.32 -9.49
N ARG A 115 10.63 -8.69 -10.10
CA ARG A 115 10.79 -7.87 -11.31
C ARG A 115 11.34 -6.48 -10.97
N ASP A 116 11.74 -5.74 -12.00
CA ASP A 116 12.21 -4.35 -11.91
C ASP A 116 11.12 -3.38 -11.44
N GLU A 117 9.86 -3.80 -11.53
CA GLU A 117 8.69 -3.09 -11.05
C GLU A 117 7.94 -3.89 -9.99
N VAL A 118 7.24 -3.18 -9.10
CA VAL A 118 6.41 -3.76 -8.05
C VAL A 118 5.00 -3.20 -8.08
N CYS A 119 4.02 -4.09 -8.06
CA CYS A 119 2.60 -3.76 -7.95
C CYS A 119 2.28 -3.27 -6.53
N ILE A 120 1.61 -2.12 -6.47
CA ILE A 120 1.13 -1.46 -5.27
C ILE A 120 -0.40 -1.37 -5.19
N ASN A 121 -1.12 -1.95 -6.17
CA ASN A 121 -2.57 -2.06 -6.10
C ASN A 121 -2.95 -2.89 -4.86
N PRO A 122 -3.64 -2.29 -3.85
CA PRO A 122 -3.86 -2.97 -2.59
C PRO A 122 -4.84 -4.14 -2.72
N TYR A 123 -5.65 -4.21 -3.78
CA TYR A 123 -6.56 -5.32 -4.08
C TYR A 123 -5.89 -6.50 -4.80
N HIS A 124 -4.62 -6.34 -5.19
CA HIS A 124 -3.79 -7.44 -5.69
C HIS A 124 -3.13 -8.26 -4.58
N TYR A 125 -3.41 -7.92 -3.33
CA TYR A 125 -2.95 -8.64 -2.15
C TYR A 125 -4.14 -9.05 -1.29
N ARG A 126 -4.04 -10.22 -0.68
CA ARG A 126 -4.96 -10.70 0.37
C ARG A 126 -4.22 -10.72 1.70
N ARG A 127 -4.92 -10.33 2.77
CA ARG A 127 -4.41 -10.49 4.12
C ARG A 127 -4.50 -11.96 4.52
N ILE A 128 -3.46 -12.45 5.16
CA ILE A 128 -3.39 -13.78 5.77
C ILE A 128 -2.97 -13.62 7.22
N GLU A 129 -3.35 -14.57 8.06
CA GLU A 129 -2.87 -14.62 9.44
C GLU A 129 -1.36 -14.84 9.45
N ASN A 130 -0.66 -14.16 10.35
CA ASN A 130 0.78 -14.35 10.51
C ASN A 130 1.05 -15.75 11.07
N PRO A 131 1.69 -16.66 10.31
CA PRO A 131 1.93 -18.02 10.77
C PRO A 131 2.80 -18.10 12.04
N ALA A 132 3.56 -17.05 12.38
CA ALA A 132 4.38 -17.02 13.59
C ALA A 132 3.57 -16.89 14.89
N ILE A 133 2.35 -16.34 14.84
CA ILE A 133 1.48 -16.19 16.03
C ILE A 133 0.88 -17.54 16.44
N HIS A 134 0.59 -18.42 15.46
CA HIS A 134 0.10 -19.77 15.71
C HIS A 134 1.08 -20.64 16.50
N THR A 135 2.39 -20.48 16.28
CA THR A 135 3.41 -21.26 17.00
C THR A 135 3.50 -20.89 18.48
N ILE A 136 3.30 -19.61 18.85
CA ILE A 136 3.41 -19.17 20.24
C ILE A 136 2.15 -19.55 21.04
N ALA A 137 0.96 -19.45 20.42
CA ALA A 137 -0.30 -19.80 21.08
C ALA A 137 -0.42 -21.31 21.39
N LEU A 138 0.20 -22.19 20.59
CA LEU A 138 0.21 -23.63 20.83
C LEU A 138 1.29 -24.08 21.84
N CYS A 139 2.24 -23.21 22.21
CA CYS A 139 3.31 -23.53 23.16
C CYS A 139 3.01 -23.12 24.61
N PHE A 140 1.84 -22.56 24.91
CA PHE A 140 1.34 -22.43 26.29
C PHE A 140 0.18 -23.41 26.51
N PRO A 141 0.43 -24.72 26.70
CA PRO A 141 -0.52 -25.50 27.48
C PRO A 141 -0.50 -24.90 28.89
N HIS A 142 -1.68 -24.51 29.36
CA HIS A 142 -1.98 -24.14 30.74
C HIS A 142 -1.14 -25.01 31.70
N SER A 143 -0.16 -24.40 32.38
CA SER A 143 0.40 -25.00 33.59
C SER A 143 -0.69 -24.87 34.66
N ASN A 144 -1.23 -26.02 35.04
CA ASN A 144 -2.13 -26.20 36.18
C ASN A 144 -1.41 -25.85 37.49
#